data_AF-A0A957D2L6-F1
#
_entry.id   AF-A0A957D2L6-F1
#
_cell.length_a   1.000
_cell.length_b   1.000
_cell.length_c   1.000
_cell.angle_alpha   90.00
_cell.angle_beta   90.00
_cell.angle_gamma   90.00
#
_symmetry.space_group_name_H-M   'P 1'
#
loop_
_entity.id
_entity.type
_entity.pdbx_description
1 polymer ?
#
loop_
_entity_poly.entity_id
_entity_poly.type
_entity_poly.pdbx_seq_one_letter_code
_entity_poly.pdbx_strand_id
1 'polypeptide(L)'
;LKKDGIYLNVTVPLPSMQMLWAKMTSGKKLMLGENPPDTAEDLIFLKDLIEAGKLKPVIDRRYPLEEAMEAHRYVDTGRKRGNVIITVAQDNKA
;
A
#
# COMPACT_ATOMS: atom_id res chain seq x y z
N LEU A 1 -8.10 -10.99 20.37
CA LEU A 1 -9.23 -11.34 19.47
C LEU A 1 -10.43 -11.71 20.33
N LYS A 2 -11.63 -11.23 19.96
CA LYS A 2 -12.90 -11.62 20.62
C LYS A 2 -13.12 -13.14 20.49
N LYS A 3 -13.99 -13.70 21.33
CA LYS A 3 -14.54 -15.05 21.13
C LYS A 3 -15.13 -15.10 19.71
N ASP A 4 -14.72 -16.09 18.92
CA ASP A 4 -15.08 -16.28 17.50
C ASP A 4 -14.59 -15.19 16.51
N GLY A 5 -13.61 -14.37 16.89
CA GLY A 5 -13.00 -13.38 16.00
C GLY A 5 -12.09 -13.99 14.91
N ILE A 6 -12.00 -13.31 13.76
CA ILE A 6 -11.12 -13.68 12.64
C ILE A 6 -9.80 -12.92 12.76
N TYR A 7 -8.68 -13.64 12.61
CA TYR A 7 -7.37 -13.03 12.37
C TYR A 7 -7.05 -13.06 10.88
N LEU A 8 -6.91 -11.88 10.26
CA LEU A 8 -6.51 -11.71 8.87
C LEU A 8 -5.05 -11.27 8.82
N ASN A 9 -4.18 -12.12 8.26
CA ASN A 9 -2.80 -11.77 7.98
C ASN A 9 -2.67 -11.43 6.49
N VAL A 10 -2.09 -10.27 6.18
CA VAL A 10 -1.89 -9.75 4.81
C VAL A 10 -0.40 -9.59 4.44
N THR A 11 0.54 -9.96 5.32
CA THR A 11 1.98 -9.68 5.13
C THR A 11 2.89 -10.89 5.18
N VAL A 12 2.41 -12.05 5.66
CA VAL A 12 3.23 -13.27 5.74
C VAL A 12 2.50 -14.42 5.04
N PRO A 13 3.04 -14.95 3.93
CA PRO A 13 2.38 -16.01 3.15
C PRO A 13 2.30 -17.33 3.91
N LEU A 14 3.22 -17.57 4.86
CA LEU A 14 3.28 -18.80 5.66
C LEU A 14 2.82 -18.58 7.12
N PRO A 15 1.92 -19.42 7.65
CA PRO A 15 1.49 -19.33 9.05
C PRO A 15 2.63 -19.73 9.99
N SER A 16 2.91 -18.93 11.01
CA SER A 16 3.87 -19.33 12.05
C SER A 16 3.36 -20.52 12.88
N MET A 17 4.27 -21.26 13.52
CA MET A 17 3.93 -22.38 14.40
C MET A 17 2.95 -21.98 15.52
N GLN A 18 3.10 -20.76 16.05
CA GLN A 18 2.20 -20.21 17.06
C GLN A 18 0.77 -20.02 16.51
N MET A 19 0.64 -19.60 15.25
CA MET A 19 -0.66 -19.41 14.59
C MET A 19 -1.37 -20.74 14.31
N LEU A 20 -0.62 -21.77 13.90
CA LEU A 20 -1.15 -23.12 13.73
C LEU A 20 -1.64 -23.70 15.07
N TRP A 21 -0.87 -23.51 16.15
CA TRP A 21 -1.26 -23.96 17.48
C TRP A 21 -2.52 -23.24 18.00
N ALA A 22 -2.63 -21.92 17.79
CA ALA A 22 -3.82 -21.15 18.16
C ALA A 22 -5.09 -21.58 17.39
N LYS A 23 -4.96 -22.00 16.12
CA LYS A 23 -6.07 -22.56 15.33
C LYS A 23 -6.61 -23.84 15.97
N MET A 24 -5.72 -24.71 16.47
CA MET A 24 -6.11 -25.98 17.10
C MET A 24 -6.70 -25.81 18.50
N THR A 25 -6.21 -24.83 19.28
CA THR A 25 -6.55 -24.73 20.70
C THR A 25 -7.59 -23.67 21.05
N SER A 26 -7.86 -22.68 20.18
CA SER A 26 -8.62 -21.48 20.59
C SER A 26 -9.95 -21.23 19.87
N GLY A 27 -10.41 -22.13 18.98
CA GLY A 27 -11.64 -21.93 18.19
C GLY A 27 -11.61 -20.73 17.23
N LYS A 28 -10.46 -20.03 17.13
CA LYS A 28 -10.29 -18.84 16.29
C LYS A 28 -10.03 -19.24 14.84
N LYS A 29 -10.70 -18.56 13.91
CA LYS A 29 -10.50 -18.73 12.48
C LYS A 29 -9.31 -17.91 12.00
N LEU A 30 -8.32 -18.60 11.42
CA LEU A 30 -7.17 -17.98 10.76
C LEU A 30 -7.44 -17.90 9.25
N MET A 31 -7.43 -16.69 8.68
CA MET A 31 -7.49 -16.47 7.24
C MET A 31 -6.16 -15.87 6.78
N LEU A 32 -5.48 -16.61 5.91
CA LEU A 32 -4.26 -16.16 5.24
C LEU A 32 -4.70 -15.58 3.90
N GLY A 33 -4.46 -14.29 3.71
CA GLY A 33 -4.71 -13.62 2.45
C GLY A 33 -3.38 -13.16 1.88
N GLU A 34 -3.11 -13.56 0.65
CA GLU A 34 -2.13 -12.86 -0.18
C GLU A 34 -2.90 -11.89 -1.05
N ASN A 35 -2.38 -10.68 -1.23
CA ASN A 35 -2.90 -9.83 -2.30
C ASN A 35 -2.57 -10.53 -3.63
N PRO A 36 -3.52 -10.63 -4.56
CA PRO A 36 -3.17 -11.06 -5.91
C PRO A 36 -2.10 -10.12 -6.48
N PRO A 37 -1.24 -10.61 -7.38
CA PRO A 37 -0.27 -9.73 -8.04
C PRO A 37 -1.02 -8.61 -8.76
N ASP A 38 -0.51 -7.39 -8.66
CA ASP A 38 -1.05 -6.26 -9.40
C ASP A 38 -0.93 -6.55 -10.92
N THR A 39 -2.02 -6.37 -11.65
CA THR A 39 -2.09 -6.58 -13.10
C THR A 39 -2.11 -5.27 -13.88
N ALA A 40 -1.88 -5.34 -15.20
CA ALA A 40 -2.03 -4.16 -16.06
C ALA A 40 -3.48 -3.67 -16.08
N GLU A 41 -4.44 -4.59 -16.02
CA GLU A 41 -5.87 -4.33 -15.96
C GLU A 41 -6.24 -3.54 -14.70
N ASP A 42 -5.61 -3.83 -13.55
CA ASP A 42 -5.82 -3.07 -12.32
C ASP A 42 -5.37 -1.61 -12.47
N LEU A 43 -4.23 -1.37 -13.13
CA LEU A 43 -3.73 -0.02 -13.39
C LEU A 43 -4.62 0.75 -14.37
N ILE A 44 -5.12 0.08 -15.41
CA ILE A 44 -6.08 0.67 -16.36
C ILE A 44 -7.37 1.05 -15.63
N PHE A 45 -7.88 0.17 -14.77
CA PHE A 45 -9.07 0.47 -13.98
C PHE A 45 -8.87 1.69 -13.07
N LEU A 46 -7.72 1.79 -12.38
CA LEU A 46 -7.39 2.96 -11.56
C LEU A 46 -7.29 4.25 -12.40
N LYS A 47 -6.67 4.18 -13.59
CA LYS A 47 -6.59 5.30 -14.54
C LYS A 47 -8.00 5.81 -14.89
N ASP A 48 -8.91 4.92 -15.27
CA ASP A 48 -10.27 5.29 -15.68
C ASP A 48 -11.05 5.96 -14.53
N LEU A 49 -10.85 5.50 -13.29
CA LEU A 49 -11.44 6.15 -12.11
C LEU A 49 -10.88 7.57 -11.88
N ILE A 50 -9.59 7.77 -12.13
CA ILE A 50 -8.94 9.08 -12.00
C ILE A 50 -9.46 10.03 -13.09
N GLU A 51 -9.52 9.59 -14.34
CA GLU A 51 -10.03 10.37 -15.47
C GLU A 51 -11.51 10.74 -15.30
N ALA A 52 -12.32 9.82 -14.74
CA ALA A 52 -13.71 10.08 -14.40
C ALA A 52 -13.89 10.96 -13.14
N GLY A 53 -12.80 11.38 -12.47
CA GLY A 53 -12.82 12.20 -11.26
C GLY A 53 -13.37 11.49 -10.01
N LYS A 54 -13.59 10.17 -10.09
CA LYS A 54 -14.09 9.32 -8.99
C LYS A 54 -12.99 8.97 -7.98
N LEU A 55 -11.75 8.97 -8.43
CA LEU A 55 -10.56 8.79 -7.59
C LEU A 55 -9.64 10.00 -7.74
N LYS A 56 -9.28 10.64 -6.63
CA LYS A 56 -8.33 11.76 -6.61
C LYS A 56 -7.10 11.36 -5.79
N PRO A 57 -5.91 11.22 -6.42
CA PRO A 57 -4.70 10.91 -5.68
C PRO A 57 -4.35 12.10 -4.77
N VAL A 58 -4.09 11.81 -3.50
CA VAL A 58 -3.60 12.81 -2.55
C VAL A 58 -2.09 12.96 -2.73
N ILE A 59 -1.66 14.12 -3.22
CA ILE A 59 -0.26 14.45 -3.40
C ILE A 59 0.16 15.34 -2.24
N ASP A 60 1.11 14.87 -1.46
CA ASP A 60 1.64 15.57 -0.30
C ASP A 60 2.66 16.63 -0.73
N ARG A 61 3.70 16.17 -1.42
CA ARG A 61 4.84 16.99 -1.84
C ARG A 61 5.36 16.57 -3.20
N ARG A 62 6.00 17.51 -3.88
CA ARG A 62 6.76 17.32 -5.11
C ARG A 62 8.19 17.74 -4.86
N TYR A 63 9.13 16.92 -5.29
CA TYR A 63 10.56 17.21 -5.27
C TYR A 63 11.09 17.11 -6.71
N PRO A 64 12.05 17.95 -7.12
CA PRO A 64 12.80 17.70 -8.34
C PRO A 64 13.69 16.47 -8.15
N LEU A 65 14.16 15.86 -9.25
CA LEU A 65 14.97 14.64 -9.20
C LEU A 65 16.26 14.82 -8.38
N GLU A 66 16.86 16.01 -8.43
CA GLU A 66 18.07 16.39 -7.69
C GLU A 66 17.87 16.31 -6.17
N GLU A 67 16.62 16.40 -5.71
CA GLU A 67 16.23 16.34 -4.29
C GLU A 67 15.70 14.97 -3.87
N ALA A 68 15.89 13.91 -4.67
CA ALA A 68 15.41 12.57 -4.34
C ALA A 68 15.87 12.07 -2.96
N MET A 69 17.09 12.42 -2.54
CA MET A 69 17.59 12.10 -1.20
C MET A 69 16.73 12.74 -0.09
N GLU A 70 16.33 14.00 -0.27
CA GLU A 70 15.52 14.71 0.73
C GLU A 70 14.07 14.23 0.73
N ALA A 71 13.54 13.86 -0.44
CA ALA A 71 12.24 13.20 -0.55
C ALA A 71 12.21 11.89 0.26
N HIS A 72 13.26 11.06 0.16
CA HIS A 72 13.38 9.83 0.96
C HIS A 72 13.44 10.12 2.46
N ARG A 73 14.32 11.05 2.88
CA ARG A 73 14.41 11.44 4.29
C ARG A 73 13.06 11.88 4.85
N TYR A 74 12.29 12.63 4.07
CA TYR A 74 10.93 13.03 4.47
C TYR A 74 9.99 11.84 4.64
N VAL A 75 9.95 10.93 3.67
CA VAL A 75 9.12 9.71 3.71
C VAL A 75 9.47 8.85 4.94
N ASP A 76 10.77 8.70 5.23
CA ASP A 76 11.27 7.89 6.35
C ASP A 76 10.85 8.43 7.72
N THR A 77 10.48 9.71 7.81
CA THR A 77 9.91 10.26 9.05
C THR A 77 8.51 9.70 9.38
N GLY A 78 7.86 9.02 8.44
CA GLY A 78 6.49 8.53 8.56
C GLY A 78 5.42 9.64 8.55
N ARG A 79 5.79 10.90 8.29
CA ARG A 79 4.89 12.07 8.35
C ARG A 79 4.19 12.37 7.03
N LYS A 80 4.40 11.57 5.98
CA LYS A 80 3.78 11.79 4.67
C LYS A 80 2.27 11.59 4.71
N ARG A 81 1.52 12.47 4.06
CA ARG A 81 0.06 12.42 3.91
C ARG A 81 -0.30 12.23 2.44
N GLY A 82 -0.23 10.99 1.99
CA GLY A 82 -0.44 10.61 0.58
C GLY A 82 0.88 10.24 -0.11
N ASN A 83 0.97 10.57 -1.40
CA ASN A 83 2.13 10.27 -2.23
C ASN A 83 3.08 11.47 -2.31
N VAL A 84 4.37 11.16 -2.26
CA VAL A 84 5.46 12.10 -2.58
C VAL A 84 5.89 11.80 -4.01
N ILE A 85 5.97 12.84 -4.85
CA ILE A 85 6.26 12.73 -6.27
C ILE A 85 7.65 13.28 -6.57
N ILE A 86 8.43 12.55 -7.36
CA ILE A 86 9.68 13.04 -7.95
C ILE A 86 9.40 13.53 -9.37
N THR A 87 9.80 14.76 -9.65
CA THR A 87 9.67 15.39 -10.97
C THR A 87 10.95 15.13 -11.75
N VAL A 88 10.87 14.30 -12.80
CA VAL A 88 12.03 13.81 -13.58
C VAL A 88 12.33 14.69 -14.80
N ALA A 89 11.35 15.46 -15.27
CA ALA A 89 11.54 16.46 -16.32
C ALA A 89 10.85 17.76 -15.89
N GLN A 90 11.52 18.90 -16.02
CA GLN A 90 10.81 20.17 -16.09
C GLN A 90 9.98 20.13 -17.38
N ASP A 91 8.68 20.41 -17.28
CA ASP A 91 7.86 20.64 -18.47
C ASP A 91 8.49 21.81 -19.25
N ASN A 92 9.34 21.52 -20.24
CA ASN A 92 9.70 22.45 -21.29
C ASN A 92 8.48 22.59 -22.21
N LYS A 93 7.40 23.17 -21.67
CA LYS A 93 6.37 23.80 -22.48
C LYS A 93 6.81 25.25 -22.65
N ALA A 94 7.41 25.53 -23.80
CA ALA A 94 7.39 26.86 -24.40
C ALA A 94 5.94 27.23 -24.78
#